data_AF-A0A351QT51-F1
#
_entry.id   AF-A0A351QT51-F1
#
_cell.length_a   1.000
_cell.length_b   1.000
_cell.length_c   1.000
_cell.angle_alpha   90.00
_cell.angle_beta   90.00
_cell.angle_gamma   90.00
#
_symmetry.space_group_name_H-M   'P 1'
#
loop_
_entity.id
_entity.type
_entity.pdbx_description
1 polymer ?
#
loop_
_entity_poly.entity_id
_entity_poly.type
_entity_poly.pdbx_seq_one_letter_code
_entity_poly.pdbx_strand_id
1 'polypeptide(L)' 'MIELIILNNKFEPIGFIDEFTSLIWTRRYYNVGEYELYIDSKYFQLLRKGGYIYSSSFREVGIIETYSYIKEDSQCTIKG' A
#
# COMPACT_ATOMS: atom_id res chain seq x y z
N MET A 1 -4.54 -0.08 16.12
CA MET A 1 -3.41 0.00 15.18
C MET A 1 -3.93 -0.50 13.84
N ILE A 2 -3.59 0.15 12.72
CA ILE A 2 -4.07 -0.26 11.40
C ILE A 2 -3.07 -1.28 10.86
N GLU A 3 -3.53 -2.49 10.57
CA GLU A 3 -2.72 -3.53 9.92
C GLU A 3 -2.97 -3.49 8.41
N LEU A 4 -1.89 -3.43 7.63
CA LEU A 4 -1.97 -3.46 6.17
C LEU A 4 -1.57 -4.85 5.67
N ILE A 5 -2.42 -5.43 4.82
CA ILE A 5 -2.23 -6.73 4.20
C ILE A 5 -1.94 -6.50 2.73
N ILE A 6 -0.84 -7.06 2.25
CA ILE A 6 -0.50 -7.07 0.83
C ILE A 6 -1.01 -8.37 0.22
N LEU A 7 -1.78 -8.25 -0.86
CA LEU A 7 -2.33 -9.37 -1.60
C LEU A 7 -1.69 -9.48 -2.99
N ASN A 8 -1.57 -10.69 -3.50
CA ASN A 8 -1.16 -10.94 -4.89
C ASN A 8 -2.33 -10.76 -5.87
N ASN A 9 -2.06 -10.96 -7.17
CA ASN A 9 -3.08 -10.88 -8.24
C ASN A 9 -4.21 -11.92 -8.12
N LYS A 10 -4.09 -12.92 -7.24
CA LYS A 10 -5.10 -13.93 -6.93
C LYS A 10 -5.84 -13.63 -5.62
N PHE A 11 -5.66 -12.46 -5.03
CA PHE A 11 -6.21 -12.07 -3.72
C PHE A 11 -5.72 -12.93 -2.55
N GLU A 12 -4.55 -13.58 -2.69
CA GLU A 12 -3.93 -14.33 -1.60
C GLU A 12 -2.99 -13.41 -0.81
N PRO A 13 -3.03 -13.42 0.53
CA PRO A 13 -2.14 -12.61 1.36
C PRO A 13 -0.70 -13.10 1.24
N ILE A 14 0.19 -12.20 0.80
CA ILE A 14 1.62 -12.48 0.67
C ILE A 14 2.46 -11.92 1.82
N GLY A 15 1.91 -10.97 2.59
CA GLY A 15 2.56 -10.44 3.77
C GLY A 15 1.79 -9.31 4.43
N PHE A 16 2.26 -8.95 5.61
CA PHE A 16 1.67 -7.95 6.49
C PHE A 16 2.66 -6.80 6.70
N ILE A 17 2.11 -5.59 6.79
CA ILE A 17 2.82 -4.35 7.07
C ILE A 17 2.19 -3.75 8.30
N ASP A 18 2.92 -3.85 9.41
CA ASP A 18 2.53 -3.27 10.70
C ASP A 18 3.24 -1.94 10.95
N GLU A 19 4.34 -1.69 10.22
CA GLU A 19 5.17 -0.49 10.34
C GLU A 19 5.22 0.24 8.99
N PHE A 20 4.61 1.42 8.95
CA PHE A 20 4.69 2.36 7.84
C PHE A 20 4.78 3.78 8.37
N THR A 21 5.36 4.68 7.58
CA THR A 21 5.58 6.07 7.98
C THR A 21 4.28 6.87 7.96
N SER A 22 3.51 6.73 6.88
CA SER A 22 2.22 7.41 6.73
C SER A 22 1.36 6.71 5.70
N LEU A 23 0.05 6.65 5.96
CA LEU A 23 -0.95 6.20 5.01
C LEU A 23 -2.00 7.30 4.86
N ILE A 24 -2.14 7.81 3.64
CA ILE A 24 -3.16 8.78 3.26
C ILE A 24 -4.16 8.03 2.39
N TRP A 25 -5.40 7.93 2.86
CA TRP A 25 -6.48 7.28 2.12
C TRP A 25 -7.60 8.28 1.85
N THR A 26 -7.70 8.75 0.61
CA THR A 26 -8.65 9.78 0.20
C THR A 26 -9.82 9.13 -0.53
N ARG A 27 -10.94 8.97 0.17
CA ARG A 27 -12.20 8.52 -0.44
C ARG A 27 -12.86 9.68 -1.18
N ARG A 28 -13.31 9.43 -2.40
CA ARG A 28 -14.11 10.38 -3.19
C ARG A 28 -15.51 9.80 -3.39
N TYR A 29 -16.55 10.62 -3.22
CA TYR A 29 -17.95 10.17 -3.33
C TYR A 29 -18.38 9.91 -4.79
N TYR A 30 -17.88 10.73 -5.72
CA TYR A 30 -18.26 10.70 -7.13
C TYR A 30 -17.17 10.16 -8.06
N ASN A 31 -16.01 9.83 -7.51
CA ASN A 31 -14.85 9.35 -8.26
C ASN A 31 -14.21 8.18 -7.52
N VAL A 32 -13.32 7.47 -8.21
CA VAL A 32 -12.45 6.48 -7.58
C VAL A 32 -11.62 7.20 -6.51
N GLY A 33 -11.50 6.59 -5.34
CA GLY A 33 -10.61 7.09 -4.29
C GLY A 33 -9.16 7.00 -4.72
N GLU A 34 -8.29 7.69 -4.01
CA GLU A 34 -6.84 7.64 -4.20
C GLU A 34 -6.17 7.37 -2.86
N TYR A 35 -5.02 6.73 -2.88
CA TYR A 35 -4.23 6.53 -1.69
C TYR A 35 -2.75 6.73 -1.94
N GLU A 36 -2.05 7.19 -0.89
CA GLU A 36 -0.60 7.32 -0.87
C GLU A 36 -0.06 6.65 0.40
N LEU A 37 0.80 5.65 0.24
CA LEU A 37 1.47 5.00 1.37
C LEU A 37 2.97 5.29 1.30
N TYR A 38 3.49 5.78 2.43
CA TYR A 38 4.90 6.03 2.68
C TYR A 38 5.43 4.97 3.62
N ILE A 39 6.43 4.23 3.15
CA ILE A 39 6.94 3.05 3.86
C ILE A 39 8.43 2.88 3.60
N ASP A 40 9.11 2.22 4.53
CA ASP A 40 10.51 1.88 4.37
C ASP A 40 10.73 0.88 3.22
N SER A 41 11.84 1.10 2.51
CA SER A 41 12.37 0.24 1.45
C SER A 41 12.46 -1.25 1.79
N LYS A 42 12.54 -1.63 3.08
CA LYS A 42 12.53 -3.04 3.52
C LYS A 42 11.33 -3.83 2.99
N TYR A 43 10.19 -3.17 2.80
CA TYR A 43 8.97 -3.81 2.28
C TYR A 43 8.83 -3.70 0.75
N PHE A 44 9.79 -3.07 0.06
CA PHE A 44 9.71 -2.88 -1.40
C PHE A 44 9.60 -4.19 -2.17
N GLN A 45 10.34 -5.23 -1.76
CA GLN A 45 10.24 -6.54 -2.41
C GLN A 45 8.87 -7.20 -2.21
N LEU A 46 8.23 -6.97 -1.07
CA LEU A 46 6.87 -7.47 -0.78
C LEU A 46 5.85 -6.72 -1.64
N LEU A 47 5.93 -5.39 -1.63
CA LEU A 47 5.05 -4.52 -2.41
C LEU A 47 5.13 -4.80 -3.90
N ARG A 48 6.34 -5.03 -4.44
CA ARG A 48 6.53 -5.37 -5.86
C ARG A 48 5.91 -6.72 -6.26
N LYS A 49 5.81 -7.67 -5.31
CA LYS A 49 5.13 -8.96 -5.52
C LYS A 49 3.62 -8.86 -5.32
N GLY A 50 3.18 -7.84 -4.58
CA GLY A 50 1.79 -7.53 -4.33
C GLY A 50 1.18 -6.73 -5.47
N GLY A 51 -0.11 -6.93 -5.71
CA GLY A 51 -0.90 -6.10 -6.61
C GLY A 51 -1.92 -5.24 -5.87
N TYR A 52 -2.28 -5.65 -4.65
CA TYR A 52 -3.37 -5.04 -3.89
C TYR A 52 -3.00 -4.81 -2.43
N ILE A 53 -3.64 -3.80 -1.86
CA ILE A 53 -3.54 -3.43 -0.46
C ILE A 53 -4.91 -3.53 0.18
N TYR A 54 -4.97 -4.22 1.29
CA TYR A 54 -6.17 -4.41 2.07
C TYR A 54 -5.89 -4.08 3.53
N SER A 55 -6.87 -3.49 4.20
CA SER A 55 -6.86 -3.40 5.66
C SER A 55 -8.26 -3.70 6.17
N SER A 56 -8.35 -4.38 7.30
CA SER A 56 -9.60 -4.58 8.03
C SER A 56 -10.27 -3.26 8.46
N SER A 57 -9.50 -2.17 8.53
CA SER A 57 -9.99 -0.83 8.88
C SER A 57 -10.69 -0.12 7.73
N PHE A 58 -10.46 -0.55 6.48
CA PHE A 58 -11.08 0.05 5.28
C PHE A 58 -12.07 -0.94 4.65
N ARG A 59 -13.13 -0.41 4.02
CA ARG A 59 -14.08 -1.24 3.27
C ARG A 59 -13.59 -1.56 1.87
N GLU A 60 -12.68 -0.73 1.37
CA GLU A 60 -12.16 -0.78 0.01
C GLU A 60 -10.79 -1.48 -0.05
N VAL A 61 -10.48 -2.03 -1.21
CA VAL A 61 -9.14 -2.52 -1.57
C VAL A 61 -8.47 -1.48 -2.45
N GLY A 62 -7.20 -1.20 -2.18
CA GLY A 62 -6.35 -0.33 -2.97
C GLY A 62 -5.59 -1.14 -4.01
N ILE A 63 -5.45 -0.61 -5.21
CA ILE A 63 -4.66 -1.23 -6.29
C ILE A 63 -3.33 -0.50 -6.34
N ILE A 64 -2.23 -1.23 -6.33
CA ILE A 64 -0.92 -0.58 -6.44
C ILE A 64 -0.63 -0.29 -7.91
N GLU A 65 -0.78 0.98 -8.31
CA GLU A 65 -0.54 1.42 -9.68
C GLU A 65 0.90 1.88 -9.89
N THR A 66 1.45 2.66 -8.95
CA THR A 66 2.76 3.30 -9.08
C THR A 66 3.64 3.06 -7.87
N TYR A 67 4.92 2.75 -8.13
CA TYR A 67 5.97 2.62 -7.13
C TYR A 67 7.02 3.70 -7.36
N SER A 68 7.25 4.54 -6.36
CA SER A 68 8.33 5.52 -6.32
C SER A 68 9.34 5.09 -5.26
N TYR A 69 10.60 4.93 -5.64
CA TYR A 69 11.68 4.55 -4.74
C TYR A 69 12.70 5.69 -4.65
N ILE A 70 12.94 6.18 -3.42
CA ILE A 70 13.90 7.25 -3.15
C ILE A 70 15.09 6.63 -2.42
N LYS A 71 16.20 6.47 -3.15
CA LYS A 71 17.40 5.77 -2.67
C LYS A 71 18.13 6.51 -1.54
N GLU A 72 17.99 7.84 -1.46
CA GLU A 72 18.69 8.68 -0.48
C GLU A 72 18.12 8.53 0.94
N ASP A 73 16.83 8.25 1.07
CA ASP A 73 16.12 8.20 2.36
C ASP A 73 15.69 6.79 2.78
N SER A 74 16.01 5.76 1.98
CA SER A 74 15.47 4.40 2.14
C SER A 74 13.93 4.36 2.21
N GLN A 75 13.26 5.35 1.60
CA GLN A 75 11.81 5.49 1.60
C GLN A 75 11.23 5.06 0.25
N CYS A 76 10.11 4.37 0.31
CA CYS A 76 9.27 4.02 -0.81
C CYS A 76 7.90 4.69 -0.65
N THR A 77 7.42 5.27 -1.73
CA THR A 77 6.05 5.79 -1.83
C THR A 77 5.32 4.97 -2.87
N ILE A 78 4.11 4.52 -2.54
CA ILE A 78 3.21 3.88 -3.48
C ILE A 78 1.93 4.69 -3.62
N LYS A 79 1.39 4.71 -4.84
CA LYS A 79 0.16 5.43 -5.18
C LYS A 79 -0.78 4.54 -5.99
N GLY A 80 -2.08 4.74 -5.80
CA GLY A 80 -3.16 4.14 -6.59
C GLY A 80 -4.53 4.56 -6.07
#